data_AF-A0A921E2M6-F1
#
_entry.id   AF-A0A921E2M6-F1
#
_cell.length_a   1.000
_cell.length_b   1.000
_cell.length_c   1.000
_cell.angle_alpha   90.00
_cell.angle_beta   90.00
_cell.angle_gamma   90.00
#
_symmetry.space_group_name_H-M   'P 1'
#
loop_
_entity.id
_entity.type
_entity.pdbx_description
1 polymer ?
#
loop_
_entity_poly.entity_id
_entity_poly.type
_entity_poly.pdbx_seq_one_letter_code
_entity_poly.pdbx_strand_id
1 'polypeptide(L)'
;MTGDRQHQSGRWSADGRHRKRLARACARLGAFALAAVLAACAGDQTGSVLTPAVIKVPEQAPKTTGRTRAGDEADHAKLVASFGGEYRAPAAHRLLTEITDRLVRVSDHPEETYAVTLLDSPVVNAFALPSGRLYVTRGLLGLASDSSEVAAVLAHEIAHVTLRHATARSEMALRSQLVSRVVADVLNDPVTGAQLENQSKFTLARFSREQEFEADTTGVRVLAQAGYDPFGAGRFLEALNRTMALKAGSGSAAEPDMLATHPATTERIALVTRAARRIGAPGLGADDRARYLAAIDGLAYGDNPGDGLVRGRRFLHPNLRIAFEVPEAFAIENTRNAVLGTTPEGSRRLLFDQVEATGDRSLEEVLRATWNDAIEAGSVENRIIGGRPAVTAISRGKDWTFRLAAIRVGESTYRMIMAAKGTTDPEPAFRRWLESLRPIEPEEAASLKPAHLQIVTAAPGDTVEGLARRMSVPDRAVDRFLVLNGLVRGATLKPGQSYKLVVE
;
A
#
# COMPACT_ATOMS: atom_id res chain seq x y z
N MET A 1 -51.97 -62.70 -52.52
CA MET A 1 -50.98 -63.54 -51.80
C MET A 1 -50.51 -62.70 -50.60
N THR A 2 -51.24 -62.69 -49.48
CA THR A 2 -51.20 -63.64 -48.34
C THR A 2 -49.92 -63.52 -47.48
N GLY A 3 -50.09 -63.07 -46.23
CA GLY A 3 -49.08 -62.96 -45.16
C GLY A 3 -49.29 -61.68 -44.34
N ASP A 4 -50.27 -61.59 -43.42
CA ASP A 4 -50.24 -62.06 -42.01
C ASP A 4 -49.06 -61.40 -41.22
N ARG A 5 -49.16 -60.78 -40.04
CA ARG A 5 -50.16 -60.72 -38.96
C ARG A 5 -49.65 -59.73 -37.89
N GLN A 6 -50.53 -59.02 -37.18
CA GLN A 6 -50.62 -58.93 -35.70
C GLN A 6 -51.20 -57.61 -35.18
N HIS A 7 -52.46 -57.70 -34.77
CA HIS A 7 -52.98 -57.00 -33.58
C HIS A 7 -52.39 -57.64 -32.32
N GLN A 8 -52.11 -56.84 -31.28
CA GLN A 8 -52.62 -57.16 -29.94
C GLN A 8 -52.65 -55.96 -28.99
N SER A 9 -53.85 -55.75 -28.45
CA SER A 9 -54.25 -54.80 -27.42
C SER A 9 -53.98 -55.34 -26.01
N GLY A 10 -53.61 -54.42 -25.12
CA GLY A 10 -53.71 -54.38 -23.65
C GLY A 10 -54.05 -55.63 -22.83
N ARG A 11 -53.23 -55.86 -21.79
CA ARG A 11 -53.65 -56.19 -20.41
C ARG A 11 -52.43 -56.16 -19.48
N TRP A 12 -52.25 -55.06 -18.74
CA TRP A 12 -51.34 -54.97 -17.59
C TRP A 12 -52.11 -54.35 -16.43
N SER A 13 -52.20 -55.06 -15.30
CA SER A 13 -52.10 -54.49 -13.94
C SER A 13 -52.71 -55.43 -12.90
N ALA A 14 -51.89 -56.34 -12.38
CA ALA A 14 -52.11 -56.91 -11.05
C ALA A 14 -50.83 -57.02 -10.20
N ASP A 15 -49.67 -56.53 -10.65
CA ASP A 15 -48.38 -56.76 -9.98
C ASP A 15 -47.67 -55.47 -9.49
N GLY A 16 -48.27 -54.29 -9.72
CA GLY A 16 -47.69 -52.99 -9.34
C GLY A 16 -47.85 -52.60 -7.86
N ARG A 17 -48.66 -53.33 -7.08
CA ARG A 17 -48.96 -52.98 -5.68
C ARG A 17 -47.99 -53.58 -4.66
N HIS A 18 -47.35 -54.71 -4.97
CA HIS A 18 -46.36 -55.32 -4.06
C HIS A 18 -44.98 -54.64 -4.14
N ARG A 19 -44.51 -54.27 -5.35
CA ARG A 19 -43.23 -53.55 -5.51
C ARG A 19 -43.21 -52.14 -4.88
N LYS A 20 -44.35 -51.42 -4.90
CA LYS A 20 -44.47 -50.10 -4.26
C LYS A 20 -44.54 -50.16 -2.72
N ARG A 21 -44.91 -51.30 -2.13
CA ARG A 21 -44.92 -51.49 -0.67
C ARG A 21 -43.54 -51.80 -0.11
N LEU A 22 -42.71 -52.57 -0.83
CA LEU A 22 -41.32 -52.86 -0.43
C LEU A 22 -40.39 -51.63 -0.54
N ALA A 23 -40.56 -50.81 -1.59
CA ALA A 23 -39.80 -49.56 -1.75
C ALA A 23 -40.10 -48.52 -0.64
N ARG A 24 -41.36 -48.47 -0.15
CA ARG A 24 -41.75 -47.58 0.96
C ARG A 24 -41.30 -48.08 2.34
N ALA A 25 -41.05 -49.39 2.49
CA ALA A 25 -40.51 -49.96 3.73
C ALA A 25 -39.00 -49.69 3.87
N CYS A 26 -38.22 -49.80 2.78
CA CYS A 26 -36.79 -49.46 2.78
C CYS A 26 -36.53 -47.96 2.97
N ALA A 27 -37.38 -47.09 2.41
CA ALA A 27 -37.28 -45.64 2.62
C ALA A 27 -37.58 -45.21 4.07
N ARG A 28 -38.42 -45.96 4.80
CA ARG A 28 -38.74 -45.69 6.21
C ARG A 28 -37.64 -46.18 7.17
N LEU A 29 -36.98 -47.31 6.87
CA LEU A 29 -35.84 -47.78 7.65
C LEU A 29 -34.59 -46.90 7.47
N GLY A 30 -34.36 -46.33 6.28
CA GLY A 30 -33.29 -45.35 6.05
C GLY A 30 -33.52 -44.01 6.76
N ALA A 31 -34.77 -43.56 6.87
CA ALA A 31 -35.11 -42.31 7.57
C ALA A 31 -34.95 -42.42 9.10
N PHE A 32 -35.20 -43.59 9.71
CA PHE A 32 -34.97 -43.81 11.14
C PHE A 32 -33.49 -43.97 11.49
N ALA A 33 -32.66 -44.54 10.60
CA ALA A 33 -31.22 -44.61 10.78
C ALA A 33 -30.56 -43.22 10.68
N LEU A 34 -31.06 -42.33 9.80
CA LEU A 34 -30.56 -40.96 9.67
C LEU A 34 -30.98 -40.07 10.85
N ALA A 35 -32.18 -40.29 11.42
CA ALA A 35 -32.66 -39.57 12.60
C ALA A 35 -31.93 -39.97 13.91
N ALA A 36 -31.51 -41.24 14.04
CA ALA A 36 -30.74 -41.71 15.21
C ALA A 36 -29.30 -41.19 15.21
N VAL A 37 -28.67 -41.02 14.03
CA VAL A 37 -27.33 -40.42 13.91
C VAL A 37 -27.37 -38.90 14.17
N LEU A 38 -28.47 -38.22 13.80
CA LEU A 38 -28.68 -36.81 14.12
C LEU A 38 -28.98 -36.55 15.61
N ALA A 39 -29.64 -37.49 16.31
CA ALA A 39 -29.88 -37.38 17.75
C ALA A 39 -28.65 -37.72 18.61
N ALA A 40 -27.73 -38.58 18.13
CA ALA A 40 -26.48 -38.87 18.82
C ALA A 40 -25.47 -37.71 18.79
N CYS A 41 -25.67 -36.71 17.93
CA CYS A 41 -24.87 -35.47 17.92
C CYS A 41 -25.46 -34.37 18.82
N ALA A 42 -26.58 -34.63 19.50
CA ALA A 42 -27.25 -33.68 20.39
C ALA A 42 -27.03 -33.95 21.89
N GLY A 43 -26.29 -35.02 22.24
CA GLY A 43 -26.01 -35.40 23.62
C GLY A 43 -24.52 -35.33 23.95
N ASP A 44 -24.00 -34.11 24.11
CA ASP A 44 -22.90 -33.75 25.03
C ASP A 44 -22.44 -32.30 24.77
N GLN A 45 -23.40 -31.37 24.84
CA GLN A 45 -23.10 -29.95 24.98
C GLN A 45 -23.45 -29.48 26.39
N THR A 46 -22.79 -30.06 27.38
CA THR A 46 -22.41 -29.31 28.60
C THR A 46 -21.12 -28.53 28.32
N GLY A 47 -21.09 -27.84 27.18
CA GLY A 47 -20.09 -26.82 26.92
C GLY A 47 -20.38 -25.66 27.85
N SER A 48 -19.46 -25.40 28.79
CA SER A 48 -19.39 -24.14 29.50
C SER A 48 -19.69 -23.02 28.51
N VAL A 49 -20.80 -22.31 28.72
CA VAL A 49 -21.15 -21.14 27.91
C VAL A 49 -20.04 -20.13 28.19
N LEU A 50 -19.00 -20.14 27.34
CA LEU A 50 -18.04 -19.07 27.24
C LEU A 50 -18.86 -17.87 26.79
N THR A 51 -19.29 -17.08 27.77
CA THR A 51 -19.78 -15.73 27.51
C THR A 51 -18.67 -15.04 26.73
N PRO A 52 -18.90 -14.60 25.48
CA PRO A 52 -17.89 -13.83 24.78
C PRO A 52 -17.58 -12.63 25.65
N ALA A 53 -16.30 -12.40 25.95
CA ALA A 53 -15.88 -11.21 26.66
C ALA A 53 -16.38 -10.00 25.85
N VAL A 54 -17.46 -9.38 26.33
CA VAL A 54 -17.98 -8.15 25.76
C VAL A 54 -16.98 -7.07 26.16
N ILE A 55 -15.96 -6.88 25.33
CA ILE A 55 -15.13 -5.69 25.41
C ILE A 55 -16.07 -4.53 25.09
N LYS A 56 -16.46 -3.79 26.12
CA LYS A 56 -17.25 -2.56 25.98
C LYS A 56 -16.40 -1.57 25.21
N VAL A 57 -16.73 -1.42 23.94
CA VAL A 57 -16.31 -0.30 23.11
C VAL A 57 -16.82 0.96 23.80
N PRO A 58 -15.96 1.90 24.23
CA PRO A 58 -16.43 3.16 24.77
C PRO A 58 -17.39 3.79 23.75
N GLU A 59 -18.54 4.28 24.18
CA GLU A 59 -19.56 4.84 23.27
C GLU A 59 -19.04 6.08 22.52
N GLN A 60 -18.03 6.75 23.09
CA GLN A 60 -17.38 7.93 22.54
C GLN A 60 -16.01 7.59 21.94
N ALA A 61 -15.65 8.25 20.83
CA ALA A 61 -14.30 8.20 20.29
C ALA A 61 -13.27 8.63 21.36
N PRO A 62 -12.07 8.01 21.41
CA PRO A 62 -11.04 8.45 22.34
C PRO A 62 -10.68 9.90 22.02
N LYS A 63 -10.80 10.80 23.01
CA LYS A 63 -10.44 12.20 22.84
C LYS A 63 -8.97 12.32 22.42
N THR A 64 -8.69 12.93 21.28
CA THR A 64 -7.32 13.27 20.86
C THR A 64 -6.84 14.48 21.68
N THR A 65 -6.46 14.24 22.94
CA THR A 65 -6.11 15.32 23.88
C THR A 65 -4.74 15.95 23.66
N GLY A 66 -4.03 15.62 22.57
CA GLY A 66 -2.66 16.07 22.30
C GLY A 66 -1.62 15.68 23.37
N ARG A 67 -2.04 14.97 24.43
CA ARG A 67 -1.17 14.47 25.50
C ARG A 67 -0.52 13.18 25.02
N THR A 68 0.72 13.30 24.58
CA THR A 68 1.64 12.18 24.36
C THR A 68 1.66 11.28 25.60
N ARG A 69 1.25 10.02 25.46
CA ARG A 69 1.68 8.99 26.41
C ARG A 69 3.17 8.73 26.19
N ALA A 70 3.91 8.34 27.23
CA ALA A 70 5.36 8.09 27.14
C ALA A 70 5.77 7.01 26.09
N GLY A 71 4.83 6.21 25.56
CA GLY A 71 5.06 5.30 24.43
C GLY A 71 4.85 5.94 23.04
N ASP A 72 4.04 7.00 22.94
CA ASP A 72 3.67 7.62 21.66
C ASP A 72 4.86 8.33 21.00
N GLU A 73 5.85 8.78 21.77
CA GLU A 73 7.05 9.44 21.24
C GLU A 73 8.04 8.44 20.64
N ALA A 74 8.22 7.26 21.25
CA ALA A 74 9.08 6.22 20.71
C ALA A 74 8.51 5.62 19.42
N ASP A 75 7.19 5.37 19.40
CA ASP A 75 6.49 4.87 18.20
C ASP A 75 6.45 5.93 17.11
N HIS A 76 6.24 7.20 17.47
CA HIS A 76 6.39 8.32 16.55
C HIS A 76 7.80 8.38 15.93
N ALA A 77 8.86 8.32 16.74
CA ALA A 77 10.23 8.39 16.24
C ALA A 77 10.54 7.24 15.26
N LYS A 78 10.11 6.02 15.58
CA LYS A 78 10.26 4.85 14.69
C LYS A 78 9.51 5.03 13.38
N LEU A 79 8.27 5.49 13.43
CA LEU A 79 7.42 5.72 12.27
C LEU A 79 7.98 6.86 11.40
N VAL A 80 8.35 7.98 12.00
CA VAL A 80 9.02 9.07 11.27
C VAL A 80 10.29 8.57 10.59
N ALA A 81 11.09 7.76 11.28
CA ALA A 81 12.30 7.17 10.71
C ALA A 81 12.05 6.23 9.53
N SER A 82 10.93 5.48 9.51
CA SER A 82 10.57 4.59 8.39
C SER A 82 10.15 5.33 7.13
N PHE A 83 9.80 6.61 7.24
CA PHE A 83 9.44 7.48 6.11
C PHE A 83 10.52 8.54 5.80
N GLY A 84 11.80 8.22 6.02
CA GLY A 84 12.93 9.11 5.70
C GLY A 84 13.24 10.16 6.78
N GLY A 85 12.41 10.25 7.81
CA GLY A 85 12.56 11.25 8.86
C GLY A 85 11.56 12.42 8.71
N GLU A 86 11.71 13.41 9.59
CA GLU A 86 10.90 14.62 9.52
C GLU A 86 11.44 15.57 8.44
N TYR A 87 10.55 16.02 7.55
CA TYR A 87 10.90 16.92 6.46
C TYR A 87 10.66 18.38 6.85
N ARG A 88 11.70 19.22 6.72
CA ARG A 88 11.62 20.63 7.09
C ARG A 88 11.17 21.50 5.92
N ALA A 89 9.87 21.84 5.89
CA ALA A 89 9.33 22.90 5.05
C ALA A 89 8.41 23.82 5.86
N PRO A 90 8.94 24.89 6.50
CA PRO A 90 8.17 25.72 7.42
C PRO A 90 6.92 26.35 6.80
N ALA A 91 6.95 26.72 5.52
CA ALA A 91 5.79 27.29 4.83
C ALA A 91 4.68 26.25 4.63
N ALA A 92 5.02 25.07 4.09
CA ALA A 92 4.09 23.96 3.93
C ALA A 92 3.54 23.46 5.27
N HIS A 93 4.40 23.32 6.29
CA HIS A 93 3.99 22.88 7.63
C HIS A 93 2.96 23.82 8.24
N ARG A 94 3.21 25.14 8.23
CA ARG A 94 2.22 26.13 8.70
C ARG A 94 0.91 26.05 7.94
N LEU A 95 0.96 25.96 6.60
CA LEU A 95 -0.24 25.84 5.78
C LEU A 95 -1.06 24.60 6.15
N LEU A 96 -0.41 23.45 6.34
CA LEU A 96 -1.09 22.23 6.75
C LEU A 96 -1.71 22.35 8.14
N THR A 97 -1.00 22.91 9.11
CA THR A 97 -1.55 23.17 10.45
C THR A 97 -2.80 24.04 10.37
N GLU A 98 -2.76 25.13 9.60
CA GLU A 98 -3.94 25.98 9.42
C GLU A 98 -5.11 25.26 8.73
N ILE A 99 -4.82 24.45 7.71
CA ILE A 99 -5.84 23.62 7.04
C ILE A 99 -6.46 22.65 8.06
N THR A 100 -5.64 21.91 8.80
CA THR A 100 -6.09 20.95 9.82
C THR A 100 -6.95 21.61 10.89
N ASP A 101 -6.49 22.73 11.46
CA ASP A 101 -7.26 23.47 12.49
C ASP A 101 -8.61 23.96 11.97
N ARG A 102 -8.67 24.37 10.70
CA ARG A 102 -9.91 24.82 10.06
C ARG A 102 -10.88 23.66 9.83
N LEU A 103 -10.38 22.49 9.44
CA LEU A 103 -11.18 21.27 9.26
C LEU A 103 -11.73 20.75 10.60
N VAL A 104 -10.87 20.66 11.63
CA VAL A 104 -11.26 20.15 12.96
C VAL A 104 -12.36 21.01 13.57
N ARG A 105 -12.24 22.34 13.48
CA ARG A 105 -13.20 23.30 14.05
C ARG A 105 -14.64 23.12 13.57
N VAL A 106 -14.83 22.59 12.36
CA VAL A 106 -16.15 22.37 11.75
C VAL A 106 -16.52 20.89 11.67
N SER A 107 -15.66 20.01 12.17
CA SER A 107 -15.92 18.58 12.26
C SER A 107 -16.92 18.27 13.38
N ASP A 108 -17.34 17.01 13.46
CA ASP A 108 -18.23 16.55 14.53
C ASP A 108 -17.52 16.48 15.90
N HIS A 109 -16.19 16.67 15.93
CA HIS A 109 -15.34 16.62 17.13
C HIS A 109 -14.39 17.84 17.20
N PRO A 110 -14.91 19.06 17.37
CA PRO A 110 -14.10 20.29 17.35
C PRO A 110 -13.15 20.44 18.55
N GLU A 111 -13.28 19.61 19.58
CA GLU A 111 -12.38 19.53 20.73
C GLU A 111 -11.10 18.74 20.49
N GLU A 112 -11.01 18.02 19.37
CA GLU A 112 -9.84 17.24 18.99
C GLU A 112 -8.66 18.14 18.61
N THR A 113 -7.44 17.61 18.79
CA THR A 113 -6.21 18.33 18.41
C THR A 113 -5.28 17.41 17.64
N TYR A 114 -4.72 17.93 16.55
CA TYR A 114 -3.83 17.18 15.67
C TYR A 114 -2.47 17.87 15.53
N ALA A 115 -1.41 17.15 15.86
CA ALA A 115 -0.04 17.55 15.57
C ALA A 115 0.36 17.06 14.18
N VAL A 116 0.54 17.99 13.24
CA VAL A 116 0.96 17.70 11.86
C VAL A 116 2.47 17.47 11.80
N THR A 117 2.89 16.36 11.21
CA THR A 117 4.29 16.02 10.92
C THR A 117 4.48 15.84 9.42
N LEU A 118 5.45 16.55 8.84
CA LEU A 118 5.88 16.35 7.46
C LEU A 118 6.92 15.23 7.38
N LEU A 119 6.74 14.29 6.47
CA LEU A 119 7.61 13.13 6.29
C LEU A 119 8.48 13.26 5.02
N ASP A 120 9.76 12.93 5.13
CA ASP A 120 10.74 12.96 4.02
C ASP A 120 10.61 11.72 3.12
N SER A 121 9.41 11.50 2.58
CA SER A 121 9.13 10.40 1.67
C SER A 121 8.58 10.90 0.32
N PRO A 122 9.12 10.41 -0.81
CA PRO A 122 8.58 10.71 -2.13
C PRO A 122 7.27 9.94 -2.43
N VAL A 123 6.94 8.96 -1.60
CA VAL A 123 5.69 8.22 -1.68
C VAL A 123 4.54 9.17 -1.41
N VAL A 124 3.47 9.05 -2.19
CA VAL A 124 2.23 9.82 -1.97
C VAL A 124 1.48 9.15 -0.82
N ASN A 125 1.56 9.74 0.38
CA ASN A 125 0.85 9.26 1.58
C ASN A 125 0.48 10.34 2.62
N ALA A 126 -0.60 10.09 3.35
CA ALA A 126 -0.99 10.76 4.59
C ALA A 126 -1.82 9.79 5.45
N PHE A 127 -1.76 9.98 6.76
CA PHE A 127 -2.58 9.20 7.70
C PHE A 127 -2.69 9.90 9.05
N ALA A 128 -3.77 9.63 9.77
CA ALA A 128 -3.99 10.12 11.13
C ALA A 128 -4.06 8.98 12.13
N LEU A 129 -3.48 9.20 13.31
CA LEU A 129 -3.53 8.27 14.43
C LEU A 129 -4.52 8.76 15.50
N PRO A 130 -5.21 7.84 16.21
CA PRO A 130 -6.07 8.20 17.35
C PRO A 130 -5.37 8.96 18.48
N SER A 131 -4.04 9.05 18.48
CA SER A 131 -3.27 9.87 19.40
C SER A 131 -3.33 11.38 19.09
N GLY A 132 -3.96 11.80 17.99
CA GLY A 132 -3.91 13.18 17.51
C GLY A 132 -2.62 13.49 16.76
N ARG A 133 -1.99 12.50 16.10
CA ARG A 133 -0.85 12.73 15.21
C ARG A 133 -1.30 12.56 13.77
N LEU A 134 -0.99 13.54 12.93
CA LEU A 134 -1.33 13.53 11.51
C LEU A 134 -0.04 13.64 10.71
N TYR A 135 0.16 12.72 9.79
CA TYR A 135 1.38 12.62 9.00
C TYR A 135 1.08 12.90 7.54
N VAL A 136 1.94 13.68 6.90
CA VAL A 136 1.83 14.01 5.47
C VAL A 136 3.20 13.89 4.82
N THR A 137 3.28 13.12 3.74
CA THR A 137 4.52 12.98 2.96
C THR A 137 4.73 14.16 2.02
N ARG A 138 5.99 14.51 1.72
CA ARG A 138 6.29 15.47 0.65
C ARG A 138 5.84 14.97 -0.73
N GLY A 139 5.78 13.66 -0.96
CA GLY A 139 5.20 13.09 -2.18
C GLY A 139 3.74 13.50 -2.40
N LEU A 140 2.93 13.51 -1.33
CA LEU A 140 1.54 13.98 -1.39
C LEU A 140 1.45 15.45 -1.73
N LEU A 141 2.26 16.28 -1.07
CA LEU A 141 2.31 17.71 -1.37
C LEU A 141 2.79 17.99 -2.80
N GLY A 142 3.70 17.16 -3.32
CA GLY A 142 4.12 17.28 -4.70
C GLY A 142 3.01 16.98 -5.70
N LEU A 143 2.11 16.04 -5.37
CA LEU A 143 1.00 15.66 -6.23
C LEU A 143 -0.15 16.66 -6.20
N ALA A 144 -0.60 17.07 -5.00
CA ALA A 144 -1.77 17.93 -4.86
C ALA A 144 -1.60 19.28 -5.56
N SER A 145 -2.68 19.79 -6.13
CA SER A 145 -2.68 20.96 -7.01
C SER A 145 -3.01 22.27 -6.29
N ASP A 146 -3.64 22.20 -5.13
CA ASP A 146 -4.12 23.35 -4.35
C ASP A 146 -4.47 22.94 -2.90
N SER A 147 -4.83 23.93 -2.07
CA SER A 147 -5.17 23.70 -0.66
C SER A 147 -6.41 22.84 -0.49
N SER A 148 -7.38 22.90 -1.41
CA SER A 148 -8.61 22.09 -1.33
C SER A 148 -8.36 20.61 -1.56
N GLU A 149 -7.45 20.23 -2.47
CA GLU A 149 -7.05 18.83 -2.65
C GLU A 149 -6.37 18.26 -1.39
N VAL A 150 -5.44 19.01 -0.80
CA VAL A 150 -4.78 18.57 0.44
C VAL A 150 -5.77 18.52 1.60
N ALA A 151 -6.59 19.57 1.75
CA ALA A 151 -7.63 19.61 2.77
C ALA A 151 -8.61 18.45 2.64
N ALA A 152 -8.93 18.00 1.41
CA ALA A 152 -9.78 16.84 1.18
C ALA A 152 -9.15 15.56 1.74
N VAL A 153 -7.86 15.34 1.51
CA VAL A 153 -7.15 14.19 2.10
C VAL A 153 -7.13 14.29 3.62
N LEU A 154 -6.82 15.45 4.17
CA LEU A 154 -6.77 15.61 5.63
C LEU A 154 -8.15 15.41 6.27
N ALA A 155 -9.21 15.89 5.63
CA ALA A 155 -10.58 15.67 6.07
C ALA A 155 -10.97 14.18 6.03
N HIS A 156 -10.50 13.44 5.03
CA HIS A 156 -10.67 11.99 4.92
C HIS A 156 -9.95 11.25 6.05
N GLU A 157 -8.70 11.61 6.34
CA GLU A 157 -7.94 10.99 7.44
C GLU A 157 -8.54 11.30 8.82
N ILE A 158 -8.97 12.54 9.04
CA ILE A 158 -9.69 12.93 10.26
C ILE A 158 -11.00 12.14 10.36
N ALA A 159 -11.74 11.97 9.26
CA ALA A 159 -12.97 11.17 9.24
C ALA A 159 -12.71 9.71 9.65
N HIS A 160 -11.60 9.09 9.23
CA HIS A 160 -11.25 7.75 9.71
C HIS A 160 -11.05 7.67 11.23
N VAL A 161 -10.48 8.72 11.84
CA VAL A 161 -10.29 8.79 13.29
C VAL A 161 -11.61 9.01 14.01
N THR A 162 -12.39 10.01 13.58
CA THR A 162 -13.67 10.36 14.22
C THR A 162 -14.71 9.25 14.10
N LEU A 163 -14.75 8.55 12.96
CA LEU A 163 -15.59 7.37 12.73
C LEU A 163 -15.01 6.08 13.33
N ARG A 164 -13.84 6.16 13.98
CA ARG A 164 -13.20 5.06 14.71
C ARG A 164 -12.90 3.83 13.85
N HIS A 165 -12.68 4.02 12.56
CA HIS A 165 -12.44 2.93 11.62
C HIS A 165 -11.21 2.09 12.02
N ALA A 166 -10.15 2.73 12.52
CA ALA A 166 -8.96 2.04 13.02
C ALA A 166 -9.21 1.26 14.33
N THR A 167 -9.98 1.83 15.26
CA THR A 167 -10.33 1.18 16.53
C THR A 167 -11.24 -0.03 16.30
N ALA A 168 -12.29 0.14 15.49
CA ALA A 168 -13.18 -0.96 15.10
C ALA A 168 -12.42 -2.11 14.42
N ARG A 169 -11.41 -1.79 13.60
CA ARG A 169 -10.49 -2.77 13.00
C ARG A 169 -9.62 -3.48 14.03
N SER A 170 -9.01 -2.76 14.97
CA SER A 170 -8.17 -3.36 16.02
C SER A 170 -8.99 -4.32 16.91
N GLU A 171 -10.26 -3.98 17.17
CA GLU A 171 -11.18 -4.84 17.90
C GLU A 171 -11.62 -6.06 17.09
N MET A 172 -11.87 -5.90 15.79
CA MET A 172 -12.14 -7.02 14.88
C MET A 172 -10.93 -7.96 14.77
N ALA A 173 -9.71 -7.42 14.70
CA ALA A 173 -8.46 -8.17 14.71
C ALA A 173 -8.32 -8.98 16.01
N LEU A 174 -8.56 -8.35 17.16
CA LEU A 174 -8.52 -9.00 18.46
C LEU A 174 -9.59 -10.10 18.60
N ARG A 175 -10.83 -9.83 18.14
CA ARG A 175 -11.92 -10.83 18.12
C ARG A 175 -11.59 -12.00 17.20
N SER A 176 -11.04 -11.74 16.02
CA SER A 176 -10.59 -12.79 15.10
C SER A 176 -9.47 -13.63 15.71
N GLN A 177 -8.51 -13.02 16.41
CA GLN A 177 -7.44 -13.76 17.11
C GLN A 177 -8.00 -14.65 18.23
N LEU A 178 -9.01 -14.18 18.98
CA LEU A 178 -9.67 -14.98 20.02
C LEU A 178 -10.44 -16.16 19.41
N VAL A 179 -11.20 -15.94 18.33
CA VAL A 179 -11.93 -17.01 17.61
C VAL A 179 -10.96 -18.01 16.99
N SER A 180 -9.87 -17.56 16.37
CA SER A 180 -8.84 -18.43 15.79
C SER A 180 -8.13 -19.28 16.86
N ARG A 181 -7.90 -18.75 18.06
CA ARG A 181 -7.36 -19.55 19.19
C ARG A 181 -8.34 -20.62 19.66
N VAL A 182 -9.62 -20.28 19.80
CA VAL A 182 -10.67 -21.24 20.18
C VAL A 182 -10.83 -22.34 19.11
N VAL A 183 -10.76 -21.99 17.83
CA VAL A 183 -10.83 -22.97 16.73
C VAL A 183 -9.57 -23.83 16.65
N ALA A 184 -8.39 -23.28 16.89
CA ALA A 184 -7.13 -24.04 16.95
C ALA A 184 -7.11 -25.04 18.12
N ASP A 185 -7.61 -24.63 19.30
CA ASP A 185 -7.72 -25.48 20.47
C ASP A 185 -8.75 -26.62 20.28
N VAL A 186 -9.80 -26.40 19.46
CA VAL A 186 -10.84 -27.40 19.17
C VAL A 186 -10.47 -28.35 18.01
N LEU A 187 -9.70 -27.88 17.03
CA LEU A 187 -9.36 -28.66 15.81
C LEU A 187 -7.93 -29.26 15.81
N ASN A 188 -7.09 -28.90 16.78
CA ASN A 188 -5.74 -29.43 17.01
C ASN A 188 -4.81 -29.45 15.77
N ASP A 189 -4.97 -28.46 14.87
CA ASP A 189 -4.12 -28.27 13.69
C ASP A 189 -3.49 -26.86 13.69
N PRO A 190 -2.23 -26.73 14.15
CA PRO A 190 -1.54 -25.44 14.27
C PRO A 190 -1.08 -24.84 12.93
N VAL A 191 -1.04 -25.62 11.84
CA VAL A 191 -0.56 -25.14 10.52
C VAL A 191 -1.60 -24.24 9.86
N THR A 192 -2.88 -24.59 10.01
CA THR A 192 -4.01 -23.82 9.45
C THR A 192 -4.20 -22.47 10.18
N GLY A 193 -3.87 -22.39 11.47
CA GLY A 193 -3.96 -21.15 12.27
C GLY A 193 -2.96 -20.06 11.87
N ALA A 194 -1.69 -20.42 11.63
CA ALA A 194 -0.63 -19.47 11.28
C ALA A 194 -0.81 -18.85 9.87
N GLN A 195 -1.37 -19.62 8.94
CA GLN A 195 -1.61 -19.17 7.56
C GLN A 195 -2.82 -18.21 7.47
N LEU A 196 -3.84 -18.43 8.31
CA LEU A 196 -4.95 -17.49 8.51
C LEU A 196 -4.51 -16.20 9.23
N GLU A 197 -3.53 -16.29 10.13
CA GLU A 197 -2.99 -15.12 10.86
C GLU A 197 -2.23 -14.15 9.93
N ASN A 198 -1.51 -14.65 8.93
CA ASN A 198 -0.77 -13.79 7.99
C ASN A 198 -1.68 -13.18 6.90
N GLN A 199 -2.72 -13.88 6.44
CA GLN A 199 -3.73 -13.29 5.53
C GLN A 199 -4.60 -12.25 6.24
N SER A 200 -4.94 -12.48 7.51
CA SER A 200 -5.71 -11.51 8.31
C SER A 200 -4.90 -10.24 8.56
N LYS A 201 -3.61 -10.29 8.88
CA LYS A 201 -2.77 -9.09 9.08
C LYS A 201 -2.75 -8.14 7.87
N PHE A 202 -2.66 -8.66 6.64
CA PHE A 202 -2.66 -7.84 5.41
C PHE A 202 -4.07 -7.31 5.06
N THR A 203 -5.12 -8.11 5.27
CA THR A 203 -6.52 -7.70 5.04
C THR A 203 -6.99 -6.67 6.08
N LEU A 204 -6.46 -6.72 7.31
CA LEU A 204 -6.77 -5.80 8.41
C LEU A 204 -6.04 -4.44 8.30
N ALA A 205 -5.07 -4.30 7.38
CA ALA A 205 -4.36 -3.04 7.13
C ALA A 205 -5.11 -2.12 6.17
N ARG A 206 -5.91 -2.65 5.23
CA ARG A 206 -6.76 -1.87 4.30
C ARG A 206 -8.10 -1.54 4.96
N PHE A 207 -8.67 -0.38 4.66
CA PHE A 207 -10.05 -0.07 5.06
C PHE A 207 -11.06 -0.78 4.15
N SER A 208 -12.23 -1.13 4.69
CA SER A 208 -13.31 -1.70 3.87
C SER A 208 -13.88 -0.65 2.92
N ARG A 209 -14.55 -1.09 1.85
CA ARG A 209 -15.19 -0.17 0.89
C ARG A 209 -16.22 0.73 1.59
N GLU A 210 -16.98 0.18 2.54
CA GLU A 210 -17.98 0.91 3.31
C GLU A 210 -17.33 1.99 4.18
N GLN A 211 -16.21 1.67 4.84
CA GLN A 211 -15.44 2.62 5.64
C GLN A 211 -14.88 3.76 4.77
N GLU A 212 -14.35 3.45 3.58
CA GLU A 212 -13.88 4.47 2.65
C GLU A 212 -15.03 5.37 2.18
N PHE A 213 -16.22 4.82 1.89
CA PHE A 213 -17.38 5.62 1.47
C PHE A 213 -17.92 6.53 2.58
N GLU A 214 -17.89 6.07 3.83
CA GLU A 214 -18.29 6.86 4.99
C GLU A 214 -17.29 7.99 5.25
N ALA A 215 -15.98 7.69 5.19
CA ALA A 215 -14.92 8.68 5.31
C ALA A 215 -14.96 9.70 4.15
N ASP A 216 -15.15 9.26 2.91
CA ASP A 216 -15.31 10.10 1.72
C ASP A 216 -16.47 11.09 1.88
N THR A 217 -17.64 10.59 2.30
CA THR A 217 -18.86 11.41 2.43
C THR A 217 -18.72 12.42 3.57
N THR A 218 -18.16 11.98 4.70
CA THR A 218 -17.89 12.83 5.87
C THR A 218 -16.84 13.89 5.53
N GLY A 219 -15.75 13.49 4.88
CA GLY A 219 -14.66 14.37 4.45
C GLY A 219 -15.15 15.46 3.52
N VAL A 220 -15.96 15.14 2.49
CA VAL A 220 -16.52 16.14 1.57
C VAL A 220 -17.42 17.16 2.29
N ARG A 221 -18.21 16.71 3.28
CA ARG A 221 -19.03 17.62 4.09
C ARG A 221 -18.15 18.56 4.93
N VAL A 222 -17.18 18.02 5.66
CA VAL A 222 -16.25 18.80 6.50
C VAL A 222 -15.45 19.79 5.65
N LEU A 223 -14.97 19.36 4.49
CA LEU A 223 -14.26 20.19 3.51
C LEU A 223 -15.08 21.40 3.09
N ALA A 224 -16.35 21.18 2.74
CA ALA A 224 -17.26 22.26 2.36
C ALA A 224 -17.61 23.19 3.53
N GLN A 225 -17.87 22.64 4.72
CA GLN A 225 -18.15 23.42 5.93
C GLN A 225 -16.95 24.29 6.33
N ALA A 226 -15.74 23.80 6.06
CA ALA A 226 -14.52 24.55 6.24
C ALA A 226 -14.37 25.66 5.19
N GLY A 227 -15.13 25.65 4.09
CA GLY A 227 -15.09 26.67 3.03
C GLY A 227 -14.07 26.40 1.92
N TYR A 228 -13.59 25.16 1.82
CA TYR A 228 -12.79 24.68 0.69
C TYR A 228 -13.70 24.18 -0.45
N ASP A 229 -13.12 24.01 -1.64
CA ASP A 229 -13.81 23.45 -2.80
C ASP A 229 -14.18 21.96 -2.54
N PRO A 230 -15.48 21.61 -2.46
CA PRO A 230 -15.90 20.23 -2.21
C PRO A 230 -15.50 19.26 -3.34
N PHE A 231 -15.18 19.75 -4.53
CA PHE A 231 -14.69 18.93 -5.64
C PHE A 231 -13.20 18.55 -5.49
N GLY A 232 -12.48 19.12 -4.53
CA GLY A 232 -11.07 18.80 -4.24
C GLY A 232 -10.81 17.31 -4.02
N ALA A 233 -11.71 16.60 -3.33
CA ALA A 233 -11.60 15.16 -3.11
C ALA A 233 -11.58 14.36 -4.42
N GLY A 234 -12.49 14.69 -5.34
CA GLY A 234 -12.56 14.04 -6.65
C GLY A 234 -11.32 14.31 -7.49
N ARG A 235 -10.87 15.57 -7.53
CA ARG A 235 -9.67 15.97 -8.30
C ARG A 235 -8.40 15.28 -7.79
N PHE A 236 -8.24 15.15 -6.48
CA PHE A 236 -7.09 14.46 -5.90
C PHE A 236 -7.12 12.94 -6.18
N LEU A 237 -8.28 12.27 -6.05
CA LEU A 237 -8.42 10.86 -6.41
C LEU A 237 -8.13 10.61 -7.90
N GLU A 238 -8.53 11.52 -8.78
CA GLU A 238 -8.15 11.45 -10.19
C GLU A 238 -6.64 11.64 -10.41
N ALA A 239 -6.00 12.55 -9.66
CA ALA A 239 -4.55 12.75 -9.71
C ALA A 239 -3.78 11.49 -9.26
N LEU A 240 -4.27 10.79 -8.21
CA LEU A 240 -3.76 9.49 -7.78
C LEU A 240 -3.89 8.44 -8.90
N ASN A 241 -5.07 8.33 -9.52
CA ASN A 241 -5.30 7.39 -10.63
C ASN A 241 -4.39 7.68 -11.84
N ARG A 242 -4.17 8.95 -12.19
CA ARG A 242 -3.25 9.29 -13.29
C ARG A 242 -1.80 8.96 -12.92
N THR A 243 -1.40 9.20 -11.67
CA THR A 243 -0.05 8.84 -11.18
C THR A 243 0.19 7.34 -11.27
N MET A 244 -0.80 6.53 -10.90
CA MET A 244 -0.80 5.07 -11.09
C MET A 244 -0.61 4.68 -12.56
N ALA A 245 -1.38 5.27 -13.47
CA ALA A 245 -1.26 4.98 -14.90
C ALA A 245 0.12 5.35 -15.48
N LEU A 246 0.76 6.40 -14.95
CA LEU A 246 2.13 6.74 -15.32
C LEU A 246 3.15 5.70 -14.83
N LYS A 247 3.02 5.25 -13.57
CA LYS A 247 3.88 4.21 -12.99
C LYS A 247 3.70 2.86 -13.70
N ALA A 248 2.47 2.44 -13.96
CA ALA A 248 2.19 1.19 -14.68
C ALA A 248 2.82 1.19 -16.08
N GLY A 249 2.78 2.32 -16.78
CA GLY A 249 3.41 2.49 -18.10
C GLY A 249 4.94 2.55 -18.08
N SER A 250 5.57 2.80 -16.91
CA SER A 250 7.04 2.79 -16.75
C SER A 250 7.56 1.44 -16.24
N GLY A 251 6.73 0.39 -16.25
CA GLY A 251 7.04 -0.92 -15.67
C GLY A 251 6.94 -0.98 -14.14
N SER A 252 6.60 0.13 -13.47
CA SER A 252 6.41 0.24 -12.02
C SER A 252 5.13 -0.41 -11.54
N ALA A 253 5.25 -1.62 -10.98
CA ALA A 253 4.15 -2.39 -10.39
C ALA A 253 3.72 -1.91 -8.98
N ALA A 254 4.46 -0.99 -8.36
CA ALA A 254 4.12 -0.49 -7.02
C ALA A 254 2.95 0.51 -7.07
N GLU A 255 1.82 0.14 -6.46
CA GLU A 255 0.75 1.08 -6.13
C GLU A 255 1.32 2.18 -5.21
N PRO A 256 0.88 3.45 -5.30
CA PRO A 256 1.09 4.42 -4.23
C PRO A 256 0.66 3.82 -2.89
N ASP A 257 1.44 4.07 -1.84
CA ASP A 257 1.17 3.51 -0.50
C ASP A 257 -0.20 3.93 0.04
N MET A 258 -0.72 5.12 -0.32
CA MET A 258 -2.12 5.47 -0.05
C MET A 258 -3.11 4.48 -0.61
N LEU A 259 -2.90 3.97 -1.83
CA LEU A 259 -3.83 3.04 -2.45
C LEU A 259 -3.72 1.65 -1.83
N ALA A 260 -2.56 1.33 -1.24
CA ALA A 260 -2.36 0.11 -0.48
C ALA A 260 -3.28 0.06 0.75
N THR A 261 -3.57 1.18 1.42
CA THR A 261 -4.49 1.22 2.58
C THR A 261 -5.89 1.75 2.24
N HIS A 262 -5.99 2.67 1.28
CA HIS A 262 -7.19 3.35 0.78
C HIS A 262 -7.35 3.15 -0.73
N PRO A 263 -7.86 2.00 -1.20
CA PRO A 263 -8.03 1.76 -2.63
C PRO A 263 -8.83 2.88 -3.30
N ALA A 264 -8.26 3.52 -4.33
CA ALA A 264 -8.97 4.49 -5.14
C ALA A 264 -9.78 3.71 -6.18
N THR A 265 -11.09 3.97 -6.22
CA THR A 265 -11.98 3.31 -7.16
C THR A 265 -12.76 4.34 -7.96
N THR A 266 -13.18 3.97 -9.16
CA THR A 266 -14.08 4.80 -9.98
C THR A 266 -15.36 5.12 -9.20
N GLU A 267 -15.82 4.20 -8.35
CA GLU A 267 -16.98 4.40 -7.48
C GLU A 267 -16.75 5.46 -6.41
N ARG A 268 -15.56 5.51 -5.78
CA ARG A 268 -15.21 6.58 -4.83
C ARG A 268 -15.21 7.95 -5.50
N ILE A 269 -14.58 8.07 -6.66
CA ILE A 269 -14.59 9.33 -7.45
C ILE A 269 -16.03 9.76 -7.76
N ALA A 270 -16.88 8.82 -8.21
CA ALA A 270 -18.28 9.10 -8.48
C ALA A 270 -19.06 9.49 -7.21
N LEU A 271 -18.74 8.89 -6.06
CA LEU A 271 -19.35 9.17 -4.77
C LEU A 271 -19.00 10.58 -4.29
N VAL A 272 -17.71 10.92 -4.18
CA VAL A 272 -17.28 12.25 -3.70
C VAL A 272 -17.75 13.35 -4.64
N THR A 273 -17.75 13.11 -5.95
CA THR A 273 -18.28 14.06 -6.94
C THR A 273 -19.78 14.29 -6.77
N ARG A 274 -20.55 13.22 -6.49
CA ARG A 274 -21.98 13.34 -6.21
C ARG A 274 -22.24 14.05 -4.88
N ALA A 275 -21.46 13.75 -3.85
CA ALA A 275 -21.55 14.42 -2.56
C ALA A 275 -21.28 15.93 -2.70
N ALA A 276 -20.24 16.31 -3.44
CA ALA A 276 -19.92 17.70 -3.74
C ALA A 276 -21.06 18.41 -4.48
N ARG A 277 -21.65 17.77 -5.51
CA ARG A 277 -22.79 18.33 -6.27
C ARG A 277 -24.04 18.55 -5.44
N ARG A 278 -24.27 17.77 -4.38
CA ARG A 278 -25.39 17.99 -3.46
C ARG A 278 -25.18 19.23 -2.58
N ILE A 279 -23.94 19.64 -2.38
CA ILE A 279 -23.58 20.84 -1.62
C ILE A 279 -23.66 22.08 -2.51
N GLY A 280 -23.10 22.01 -3.73
CA GLY A 280 -23.13 23.14 -4.65
C GLY A 280 -22.56 22.84 -6.04
N ALA A 281 -22.64 23.83 -6.92
CA ALA A 281 -22.01 23.79 -8.24
C ALA A 281 -20.48 23.89 -8.13
N PRO A 282 -19.71 23.41 -9.13
CA PRO A 282 -18.27 23.64 -9.20
C PRO A 282 -17.91 25.13 -9.08
N GLY A 283 -16.83 25.43 -8.37
CA GLY A 283 -16.41 26.81 -8.09
C GLY A 283 -16.96 27.41 -6.78
N LEU A 284 -17.66 26.61 -5.98
CA LEU A 284 -17.97 26.93 -4.58
C LEU A 284 -16.72 26.76 -3.71
N GLY A 285 -16.47 27.68 -2.77
CA GLY A 285 -15.29 27.64 -1.91
C GLY A 285 -14.02 28.18 -2.58
N ALA A 286 -12.93 28.27 -1.83
CA ALA A 286 -11.64 28.70 -2.37
C ALA A 286 -10.73 27.50 -2.62
N ASP A 287 -10.16 27.38 -3.83
CA ASP A 287 -9.11 26.40 -4.09
C ASP A 287 -7.80 26.78 -3.37
N ASP A 288 -7.55 28.09 -3.23
CA ASP A 288 -6.35 28.70 -2.62
C ASP A 288 -5.05 28.19 -3.27
N ARG A 289 -5.11 27.96 -4.60
CA ARG A 289 -4.03 27.38 -5.38
C ARG A 289 -2.73 28.18 -5.28
N ALA A 290 -2.79 29.51 -5.42
CA ALA A 290 -1.60 30.34 -5.47
C ALA A 290 -0.81 30.28 -4.15
N ARG A 291 -1.51 30.36 -3.01
CA ARG A 291 -0.91 30.23 -1.68
C ARG A 291 -0.32 28.85 -1.47
N TYR A 292 -1.05 27.81 -1.88
CA TYR A 292 -0.57 26.43 -1.81
C TYR A 292 0.73 26.23 -2.57
N LEU A 293 0.77 26.63 -3.84
CA LEU A 293 1.97 26.49 -4.68
C LEU A 293 3.15 27.26 -4.08
N ALA A 294 2.94 28.49 -3.60
CA ALA A 294 4.00 29.25 -2.92
C ALA A 294 4.54 28.55 -1.67
N ALA A 295 3.71 27.80 -0.93
CA ALA A 295 4.13 27.08 0.26
C ALA A 295 4.99 25.83 -0.02
N ILE A 296 4.91 25.28 -1.24
CA ILE A 296 5.64 24.08 -1.68
C ILE A 296 6.75 24.38 -2.70
N ASP A 297 7.03 25.65 -3.00
CA ASP A 297 8.15 26.01 -3.86
C ASP A 297 9.48 25.60 -3.20
N GLY A 298 10.35 24.95 -3.96
CA GLY A 298 11.59 24.35 -3.45
C GLY A 298 11.41 22.99 -2.74
N LEU A 299 10.21 22.41 -2.72
CA LEU A 299 9.98 21.09 -2.10
C LEU A 299 10.76 19.99 -2.83
N ALA A 300 11.53 19.17 -2.11
CA ALA A 300 12.26 18.04 -2.68
C ALA A 300 11.31 17.06 -3.40
N TYR A 301 11.71 16.62 -4.59
CA TYR A 301 10.91 15.76 -5.47
C TYR A 301 11.64 14.46 -5.81
N GLY A 302 10.96 13.32 -5.71
CA GLY A 302 11.58 12.01 -5.93
C GLY A 302 12.51 11.60 -4.79
N ASP A 303 13.33 10.57 -4.97
CA ASP A 303 14.12 10.00 -3.89
C ASP A 303 15.13 10.99 -3.29
N ASN A 304 15.42 10.85 -1.99
CA ASN A 304 16.47 11.61 -1.32
C ASN A 304 17.84 11.00 -1.68
N PRO A 305 18.80 11.76 -2.26
CA PRO A 305 20.16 11.24 -2.54
C PRO A 305 20.85 10.62 -1.33
N GLY A 306 20.54 11.08 -0.12
CA GLY A 306 21.05 10.54 1.12
C GLY A 306 20.60 9.10 1.41
N ASP A 307 19.45 8.68 0.87
CA ASP A 307 18.86 7.34 1.02
C ASP A 307 18.97 6.51 -0.29
N GLY A 308 19.60 7.07 -1.32
CA GLY A 308 19.71 6.47 -2.65
C GLY A 308 18.66 6.96 -3.65
N LEU A 309 18.96 6.79 -4.93
CA LEU A 309 18.23 7.34 -6.07
C LEU A 309 17.90 6.24 -7.07
N VAL A 310 16.65 6.22 -7.52
CA VAL A 310 16.22 5.41 -8.66
C VAL A 310 16.17 6.26 -9.93
N ARG A 311 16.84 5.78 -10.98
CA ARG A 311 16.82 6.34 -12.33
C ARG A 311 16.55 5.22 -13.33
N GLY A 312 15.27 4.99 -13.63
CA GLY A 312 14.82 3.84 -14.43
C GLY A 312 15.06 2.54 -13.68
N ARG A 313 15.91 1.66 -14.21
CA ARG A 313 16.33 0.40 -13.56
C ARG A 313 17.60 0.51 -12.73
N ARG A 314 18.22 1.69 -12.68
CA ARG A 314 19.47 1.92 -11.94
C ARG A 314 19.18 2.47 -10.57
N PHE A 315 19.84 1.89 -9.57
CA PHE A 315 19.92 2.42 -8.22
C PHE A 315 21.30 3.02 -8.00
N LEU A 316 21.35 4.21 -7.40
CA LEU A 316 22.59 4.92 -7.09
C LEU A 316 22.54 5.46 -5.66
N HIS A 317 23.57 5.18 -4.87
CA HIS A 317 23.69 5.70 -3.51
C HIS A 317 25.03 6.45 -3.33
N PRO A 318 25.05 7.79 -3.45
CA PRO A 318 26.30 8.56 -3.46
C PRO A 318 27.10 8.42 -2.16
N ASN A 319 26.44 8.43 -1.00
CA ASN A 319 27.11 8.27 0.30
C ASN A 319 27.70 6.88 0.51
N LEU A 320 26.97 5.81 0.15
CA LEU A 320 27.47 4.43 0.25
C LEU A 320 28.46 4.07 -0.88
N ARG A 321 28.53 4.90 -1.93
CA ARG A 321 29.29 4.64 -3.17
C ARG A 321 28.90 3.30 -3.79
N ILE A 322 27.60 3.03 -3.89
CA ILE A 322 27.04 1.81 -4.49
C ILE A 322 26.14 2.19 -5.65
N ALA A 323 26.35 1.58 -6.81
CA ALA A 323 25.38 1.56 -7.89
C ALA A 323 25.16 0.13 -8.40
N PHE A 324 23.93 -0.16 -8.82
CA PHE A 324 23.60 -1.39 -9.53
C PHE A 324 22.43 -1.15 -10.49
N GLU A 325 22.20 -2.11 -11.38
CA GLU A 325 21.11 -2.09 -12.33
C GLU A 325 20.26 -3.35 -12.19
N VAL A 326 18.96 -3.19 -11.94
CA VAL A 326 18.06 -4.34 -11.82
C VAL A 326 17.72 -4.94 -13.19
N PRO A 327 17.45 -6.26 -13.26
CA PRO A 327 17.14 -6.91 -14.53
C PRO A 327 15.89 -6.33 -15.21
N GLU A 328 15.80 -6.55 -16.52
CA GLU A 328 14.61 -6.23 -17.30
C GLU A 328 13.34 -6.86 -16.70
N ALA A 329 12.21 -6.19 -16.89
CA ALA A 329 10.89 -6.51 -16.31
C ALA A 329 10.72 -6.25 -14.80
N PHE A 330 11.78 -5.88 -14.07
CA PHE A 330 11.61 -5.40 -12.69
C PHE A 330 11.33 -3.90 -12.67
N ALA A 331 10.37 -3.53 -11.84
CA ALA A 331 10.35 -2.22 -11.25
C ALA A 331 10.92 -2.24 -9.86
N ILE A 332 11.56 -1.14 -9.51
CA ILE A 332 12.16 -0.94 -8.21
C ILE A 332 11.56 0.26 -7.49
N GLU A 333 11.54 0.11 -6.18
CA GLU A 333 11.16 1.12 -5.22
C GLU A 333 12.33 1.27 -4.25
N ASN A 334 12.73 2.52 -4.02
CA ASN A 334 13.72 2.83 -2.99
C ASN A 334 13.03 3.18 -1.68
N THR A 335 13.54 2.62 -0.60
CA THR A 335 13.20 2.99 0.77
C THR A 335 14.49 3.35 1.50
N ARG A 336 14.39 3.96 2.68
CA ARG A 336 15.56 4.32 3.48
C ARG A 336 16.51 3.16 3.76
N ASN A 337 15.95 1.97 3.97
CA ASN A 337 16.71 0.81 4.46
C ASN A 337 16.88 -0.28 3.40
N ALA A 338 16.16 -0.19 2.27
CA ALA A 338 16.13 -1.23 1.28
C ALA A 338 15.70 -0.75 -0.12
N VAL A 339 16.18 -1.44 -1.14
CA VAL A 339 15.64 -1.39 -2.49
C VAL A 339 14.82 -2.65 -2.73
N LEU A 340 13.55 -2.46 -3.04
CA LEU A 340 12.61 -3.54 -3.32
C LEU A 340 12.34 -3.57 -4.82
N GLY A 341 12.06 -4.75 -5.37
CA GLY A 341 11.58 -4.82 -6.74
C GLY A 341 10.70 -6.02 -7.00
N THR A 342 9.77 -5.87 -7.93
CA THR A 342 8.78 -6.90 -8.26
C THR A 342 8.47 -6.84 -9.76
N THR A 343 8.24 -8.00 -10.38
CA THR A 343 7.75 -8.05 -11.78
C THR A 343 6.23 -7.84 -11.82
N PRO A 344 5.64 -7.37 -12.93
CA PRO A 344 4.21 -7.09 -13.03
C PRO A 344 3.31 -8.26 -12.60
N GLU A 345 3.72 -9.50 -12.88
CA GLU A 345 2.97 -10.72 -12.54
C GLU A 345 3.16 -11.15 -11.08
N GLY A 346 4.06 -10.49 -10.33
CA GLY A 346 4.41 -10.82 -8.95
C GLY A 346 5.17 -12.13 -8.77
N SER A 347 5.55 -12.79 -9.87
CA SER A 347 6.21 -14.10 -9.88
C SER A 347 7.69 -14.03 -9.48
N ARG A 348 8.31 -12.85 -9.59
CA ARG A 348 9.69 -12.62 -9.15
C ARG A 348 9.79 -11.36 -8.31
N ARG A 349 10.67 -11.40 -7.30
CA ARG A 349 10.92 -10.31 -6.35
C ARG A 349 12.40 -10.16 -6.08
N LEU A 350 12.83 -8.95 -5.75
CA LEU A 350 14.18 -8.66 -5.29
C LEU A 350 14.19 -7.77 -4.05
N LEU A 351 15.24 -7.92 -3.25
CA LEU A 351 15.52 -7.13 -2.06
C LEU A 351 17.03 -6.86 -2.00
N PHE A 352 17.39 -5.59 -1.89
CA PHE A 352 18.72 -5.16 -1.46
C PHE A 352 18.59 -4.39 -0.16
N ASP A 353 19.24 -4.83 0.91
CA ASP A 353 19.17 -4.17 2.22
C ASP A 353 20.51 -4.23 2.96
N GLN A 354 20.64 -3.36 3.97
CA GLN A 354 21.74 -3.44 4.91
C GLN A 354 21.37 -4.37 6.07
N VAL A 355 22.30 -5.24 6.48
CA VAL A 355 22.17 -6.01 7.71
C VAL A 355 22.71 -5.19 8.87
N GLU A 356 22.02 -5.22 10.01
CA GLU A 356 22.55 -4.66 11.26
C GLU A 356 23.94 -5.22 11.58
N ALA A 357 24.77 -4.42 12.25
CA ALA A 357 26.16 -4.76 12.53
C ALA A 357 26.25 -6.13 13.23
N THR A 358 26.80 -7.12 12.51
CA THR A 358 26.96 -8.48 13.01
C THR A 358 28.31 -8.70 13.69
N GLY A 359 29.10 -7.64 13.90
CA GLY A 359 30.48 -7.71 14.38
C GLY A 359 31.40 -8.36 13.34
N ASP A 360 32.42 -9.08 13.80
CA ASP A 360 33.42 -9.76 12.96
C ASP A 360 32.92 -11.05 12.28
N ARG A 361 31.60 -11.26 12.21
CA ARG A 361 31.04 -12.47 11.56
C ARG A 361 31.45 -12.56 10.09
N SER A 362 31.70 -13.79 9.67
CA SER A 362 31.89 -14.10 8.25
C SER A 362 30.61 -13.83 7.45
N LEU A 363 30.73 -13.53 6.16
CA LEU A 363 29.57 -13.29 5.29
C LEU A 363 28.63 -14.50 5.20
N GLU A 364 29.17 -15.72 5.33
CA GLU A 364 28.37 -16.94 5.39
C GLU A 364 27.52 -16.99 6.67
N GLU A 365 28.10 -16.70 7.84
CA GLU A 365 27.37 -16.64 9.11
C GLU A 365 26.29 -15.57 9.08
N VAL A 366 26.54 -14.44 8.40
CA VAL A 366 25.52 -13.40 8.20
C VAL A 366 24.33 -13.93 7.41
N LEU A 367 24.55 -14.65 6.30
CA LEU A 367 23.46 -15.26 5.55
C LEU A 367 22.68 -16.26 6.41
N ARG A 368 23.38 -17.14 7.13
CA ARG A 368 22.75 -18.15 7.98
C ARG A 368 21.97 -17.54 9.15
N ALA A 369 22.45 -16.44 9.74
CA ALA A 369 21.81 -15.81 10.88
C ALA A 369 20.61 -14.93 10.50
N THR A 370 20.57 -14.42 9.27
CA THR A 370 19.56 -13.44 8.83
C THR A 370 18.52 -14.02 7.87
N TRP A 371 18.68 -15.30 7.50
CA TRP A 371 17.78 -16.04 6.64
C TRP A 371 17.02 -17.08 7.45
N ASN A 372 15.71 -17.10 7.34
CA ASN A 372 14.85 -17.95 8.17
C ASN A 372 14.68 -19.38 7.63
N ASP A 373 14.88 -19.58 6.32
CA ASP A 373 14.73 -20.89 5.67
C ASP A 373 16.06 -21.65 5.59
N ALA A 374 16.00 -22.93 5.22
CA ALA A 374 17.19 -23.74 5.05
C ALA A 374 18.00 -23.32 3.80
N ILE A 375 19.27 -22.97 3.99
CA ILE A 375 20.24 -22.82 2.91
C ILE A 375 20.62 -24.22 2.40
N GLU A 376 20.61 -24.42 1.09
CA GLU A 376 20.94 -25.68 0.44
C GLU A 376 22.40 -26.08 0.72
N ALA A 377 22.59 -27.32 1.17
CA ALA A 377 23.91 -27.84 1.50
C ALA A 377 24.84 -27.80 0.28
N GLY A 378 26.05 -27.26 0.45
CA GLY A 378 27.03 -27.11 -0.63
C GLY A 378 26.74 -25.97 -1.63
N SER A 379 25.66 -25.20 -1.47
CA SER A 379 25.34 -24.07 -2.35
C SER A 379 26.10 -22.77 -2.02
N VAL A 380 26.83 -22.74 -0.91
CA VAL A 380 27.55 -21.56 -0.44
C VAL A 380 28.84 -21.39 -1.23
N GLU A 381 29.01 -20.23 -1.86
CA GLU A 381 30.18 -19.95 -2.69
C GLU A 381 30.79 -18.58 -2.34
N ASN A 382 32.11 -18.56 -2.14
CA ASN A 382 32.87 -17.32 -2.01
C ASN A 382 33.08 -16.67 -3.39
N ARG A 383 32.86 -15.36 -3.47
CA ARG A 383 32.94 -14.56 -4.69
C ARG A 383 33.57 -13.19 -4.41
N ILE A 384 34.03 -12.54 -5.48
CA ILE A 384 34.39 -11.12 -5.47
C ILE A 384 33.47 -10.41 -6.47
N ILE A 385 32.66 -9.46 -5.98
CA ILE A 385 31.65 -8.76 -6.78
C ILE A 385 31.94 -7.26 -6.74
N GLY A 386 32.20 -6.65 -7.90
CA GLY A 386 32.55 -5.22 -7.98
C GLY A 386 33.76 -4.85 -7.10
N GLY A 387 34.74 -5.75 -6.99
CA GLY A 387 35.94 -5.60 -6.15
C GLY A 387 35.72 -5.90 -4.66
N ARG A 388 34.55 -6.44 -4.26
CA ARG A 388 34.17 -6.63 -2.86
C ARG A 388 34.01 -8.10 -2.48
N PRO A 389 34.43 -8.52 -1.28
CA PRO A 389 34.12 -9.85 -0.76
C PRO A 389 32.61 -10.10 -0.72
N ALA A 390 32.20 -11.24 -1.26
CA ALA A 390 30.81 -11.67 -1.27
C ALA A 390 30.71 -13.18 -1.03
N VAL A 391 29.60 -13.60 -0.44
CA VAL A 391 29.18 -15.01 -0.37
C VAL A 391 27.83 -15.13 -1.03
N THR A 392 27.65 -16.11 -1.91
CA THR A 392 26.35 -16.43 -2.52
C THR A 392 25.82 -17.76 -2.01
N ALA A 393 24.50 -17.93 -1.96
CA ALA A 393 23.86 -19.16 -1.53
C ALA A 393 22.50 -19.38 -2.22
N ILE A 394 22.00 -20.61 -2.15
CA ILE A 394 20.67 -21.00 -2.67
C ILE A 394 19.79 -21.44 -1.50
N SER A 395 18.53 -21.03 -1.51
CA SER A 395 17.50 -21.54 -0.61
C SER A 395 16.26 -21.92 -1.42
N ARG A 396 15.64 -23.07 -1.11
CA ARG A 396 14.41 -23.52 -1.76
C ARG A 396 13.31 -23.72 -0.73
N GLY A 397 12.22 -22.98 -0.89
CA GLY A 397 10.97 -23.21 -0.18
C GLY A 397 10.01 -24.07 -1.00
N LYS A 398 8.78 -24.23 -0.50
CA LYS A 398 7.73 -25.03 -1.15
C LYS A 398 7.36 -24.53 -2.55
N ASP A 399 7.18 -23.22 -2.70
CA ASP A 399 6.73 -22.58 -3.94
C ASP A 399 7.74 -21.58 -4.53
N TRP A 400 8.85 -21.32 -3.82
CA TRP A 400 9.79 -20.25 -4.13
C TRP A 400 11.23 -20.75 -4.13
N THR A 401 11.99 -20.33 -5.12
CA THR A 401 13.45 -20.49 -5.16
C THR A 401 14.09 -19.13 -4.90
N PHE A 402 15.11 -19.12 -4.04
CA PHE A 402 15.82 -17.92 -3.62
C PHE A 402 17.30 -18.01 -3.97
N ARG A 403 17.83 -16.91 -4.51
CA ARG A 403 19.26 -16.66 -4.60
C ARG A 403 19.62 -15.56 -3.63
N LEU A 404 20.65 -15.82 -2.83
CA LEU A 404 21.12 -14.94 -1.78
C LEU A 404 22.56 -14.52 -2.09
N ALA A 405 22.91 -13.27 -1.80
CA ALA A 405 24.28 -12.81 -1.65
C ALA A 405 24.40 -11.96 -0.39
N ALA A 406 25.48 -12.13 0.37
CA ALA A 406 25.95 -11.18 1.37
C ALA A 406 27.26 -10.56 0.86
N ILE A 407 27.34 -9.23 0.85
CA ILE A 407 28.44 -8.47 0.24
C ILE A 407 28.96 -7.46 1.26
N ARG A 408 30.28 -7.42 1.43
CA ARG A 408 30.93 -6.44 2.31
C ARG A 408 31.15 -5.12 1.57
N VAL A 409 30.60 -4.02 2.09
CA VAL A 409 30.84 -2.66 1.57
C VAL A 409 31.28 -1.77 2.73
N GLY A 410 32.58 -1.43 2.77
CA GLY A 410 33.17 -0.78 3.95
C GLY A 410 33.02 -1.68 5.19
N GLU A 411 32.55 -1.10 6.29
CA GLU A 411 32.28 -1.80 7.56
C GLU A 411 30.92 -2.54 7.56
N SER A 412 30.07 -2.29 6.57
CA SER A 412 28.70 -2.80 6.53
C SER A 412 28.57 -4.03 5.64
N THR A 413 27.62 -4.91 5.98
CA THR A 413 27.23 -6.04 5.13
C THR A 413 25.86 -5.77 4.52
N TYR A 414 25.75 -5.95 3.21
CA TYR A 414 24.52 -5.80 2.46
C TYR A 414 24.07 -7.15 1.91
N ARG A 415 22.77 -7.35 1.76
CA ARG A 415 22.21 -8.53 1.10
C ARG A 415 21.65 -8.17 -0.26
N MET A 416 21.78 -9.09 -1.21
CA MET A 416 21.00 -9.10 -2.44
C MET A 416 20.24 -10.42 -2.49
N ILE A 417 18.92 -10.33 -2.55
CA ILE A 417 18.04 -11.50 -2.53
C ILE A 417 17.14 -11.42 -3.75
N MET A 418 17.06 -12.51 -4.52
CA MET A 418 16.09 -12.67 -5.59
C MET A 418 15.25 -13.92 -5.35
N ALA A 419 13.94 -13.76 -5.42
CA ALA A 419 12.97 -14.82 -5.29
C ALA A 419 12.24 -15.02 -6.62
N ALA A 420 11.99 -16.28 -7.00
CA ALA A 420 11.12 -16.64 -8.12
C ALA A 420 10.16 -17.75 -7.72
N LYS A 421 8.90 -17.63 -8.15
CA LYS A 421 7.83 -18.58 -7.86
C LYS A 421 7.74 -19.67 -8.94
N GLY A 422 7.42 -20.90 -8.51
CA GLY A 422 7.18 -22.03 -9.40
C GLY A 422 8.48 -22.55 -10.04
N THR A 423 8.45 -22.83 -11.35
CA THR A 423 9.57 -23.43 -12.09
C THR A 423 10.55 -22.40 -12.68
N THR A 424 10.31 -21.10 -12.45
CA THR A 424 11.19 -20.05 -12.98
C THR A 424 12.50 -20.06 -12.21
N ASP A 425 13.62 -20.27 -12.92
CA ASP A 425 14.95 -20.17 -12.31
C ASP A 425 15.36 -18.70 -12.13
N PRO A 426 15.56 -18.22 -10.88
CA PRO A 426 16.01 -16.86 -10.63
C PRO A 426 17.48 -16.62 -11.03
N GLU A 427 18.29 -17.66 -11.21
CA GLU A 427 19.74 -17.54 -11.30
C GLU A 427 20.26 -16.64 -12.43
N PRO A 428 19.79 -16.75 -13.69
CA PRO A 428 20.31 -15.89 -14.76
C PRO A 428 20.07 -14.40 -14.52
N ALA A 429 18.92 -14.07 -13.92
CA ALA A 429 18.57 -12.69 -13.59
C ALA A 429 19.33 -12.19 -12.34
N PHE A 430 19.44 -13.05 -11.32
CA PHE A 430 20.20 -12.75 -10.10
C PHE A 430 21.67 -12.48 -10.41
N ARG A 431 22.30 -13.32 -11.24
CA ARG A 431 23.71 -13.15 -11.63
C ARG A 431 23.95 -11.81 -12.31
N ARG A 432 23.14 -11.45 -13.31
CA ARG A 432 23.26 -10.14 -14.00
C ARG A 432 23.10 -8.96 -13.04
N TRP A 433 22.16 -9.06 -12.11
CA TRP A 433 21.96 -8.02 -11.09
C TRP A 433 23.15 -7.91 -10.16
N LEU A 434 23.65 -9.05 -9.64
CA LEU A 434 24.81 -9.11 -8.76
C LEU A 434 26.07 -8.56 -9.46
N GLU A 435 26.32 -8.94 -10.71
CA GLU A 435 27.47 -8.48 -11.51
C GLU A 435 27.39 -6.99 -11.89
N SER A 436 26.19 -6.40 -11.89
CA SER A 436 26.01 -4.95 -12.13
C SER A 436 26.47 -4.07 -10.96
N LEU A 437 26.69 -4.67 -9.78
CA LEU A 437 27.11 -3.95 -8.59
C LEU A 437 28.51 -3.36 -8.76
N ARG A 438 28.61 -2.03 -8.68
CA ARG A 438 29.86 -1.30 -8.85
C ARG A 438 29.98 -0.13 -7.87
N PRO A 439 31.20 0.38 -7.60
CA PRO A 439 31.35 1.67 -6.95
C PRO A 439 30.80 2.82 -7.82
N ILE A 440 30.36 3.88 -7.15
CA ILE A 440 30.09 5.18 -7.80
C ILE A 440 31.36 6.03 -7.71
N GLU A 441 31.76 6.60 -8.83
CA GLU A 441 32.90 7.50 -8.89
C GLU A 441 32.56 8.87 -8.26
N PRO A 442 33.51 9.59 -7.64
CA PRO A 442 33.24 10.88 -6.99
C PRO A 442 32.57 11.91 -7.93
N GLU A 443 32.94 11.91 -9.21
CA GLU A 443 32.35 12.80 -10.23
C GLU A 443 30.89 12.42 -10.52
N GLU A 444 30.59 11.13 -10.64
CA GLU A 444 29.23 10.63 -10.81
C GLU A 444 28.39 10.96 -9.57
N ALA A 445 28.91 10.74 -8.36
CA ALA A 445 28.24 11.09 -7.11
C ALA A 445 27.93 12.60 -7.02
N ALA A 446 28.88 13.46 -7.41
CA ALA A 446 28.71 14.91 -7.40
C ALA A 446 27.70 15.41 -8.44
N SER A 447 27.50 14.66 -9.53
CA SER A 447 26.50 14.98 -10.56
C SER A 447 25.06 14.67 -10.15
N LEU A 448 24.86 13.83 -9.12
CA LEU A 448 23.54 13.45 -8.62
C LEU A 448 22.94 14.58 -7.77
N LYS A 449 22.26 15.50 -8.44
CA LYS A 449 21.55 16.60 -7.77
C LYS A 449 20.17 16.17 -7.28
N PRO A 450 19.74 16.61 -6.08
CA PRO A 450 18.38 16.39 -5.62
C PRO A 450 17.40 17.19 -6.49
N ALA A 451 16.41 16.50 -7.03
CA ALA A 451 15.35 17.19 -7.74
C ALA A 451 14.43 17.91 -6.75
N HIS A 452 13.89 19.05 -7.15
CA HIS A 452 12.94 19.83 -6.37
C HIS A 452 11.84 20.42 -7.26
N LEU A 453 10.75 20.83 -6.63
CA LEU A 453 9.69 21.58 -7.27
C LEU A 453 10.12 23.04 -7.45
N GLN A 454 9.96 23.53 -8.66
CA GLN A 454 10.03 24.95 -8.98
C GLN A 454 8.64 25.41 -9.43
N ILE A 455 8.12 26.45 -8.79
CA ILE A 455 6.87 27.07 -9.20
C ILE A 455 7.16 28.16 -10.24
N VAL A 456 6.54 28.03 -11.41
CA VAL A 456 6.68 28.98 -12.51
C VAL A 456 5.33 29.56 -12.90
N THR A 457 5.30 30.86 -13.17
CA THR A 457 4.11 31.52 -13.71
C THR A 457 4.15 31.46 -15.24
N ALA A 458 3.07 30.97 -15.85
CA ALA A 458 2.99 30.89 -17.31
C ALA A 458 2.91 32.28 -17.94
N ALA A 459 3.76 32.52 -18.93
CA ALA A 459 3.73 33.71 -19.77
C ALA A 459 2.74 33.54 -20.94
N PRO A 460 2.29 34.63 -21.58
CA PRO A 460 1.59 34.55 -22.85
C PRO A 460 2.42 33.78 -23.90
N GLY A 461 1.85 32.72 -24.47
CA GLY A 461 2.51 31.88 -25.48
C GLY A 461 3.19 30.62 -24.93
N ASP A 462 3.29 30.45 -23.60
CA ASP A 462 3.76 29.20 -23.02
C ASP A 462 2.82 28.02 -23.36
N THR A 463 3.40 26.88 -23.68
CA THR A 463 2.67 25.62 -23.90
C THR A 463 3.06 24.57 -22.88
N VAL A 464 2.20 23.55 -22.71
CA VAL A 464 2.49 22.37 -21.89
C VAL A 464 3.81 21.73 -22.31
N GLU A 465 4.03 21.55 -23.62
CA GLU A 465 5.26 20.95 -24.16
C GLU A 465 6.48 21.84 -23.92
N GLY A 466 6.32 23.16 -24.02
CA GLY A 466 7.37 24.14 -23.75
C GLY A 466 7.86 24.07 -22.32
N LEU A 467 6.93 24.08 -21.36
CA LEU A 467 7.25 23.99 -19.95
C LEU A 467 7.75 22.59 -19.55
N ALA A 468 7.15 21.53 -20.08
CA ALA A 468 7.57 20.15 -19.79
C ALA A 468 9.02 19.86 -20.24
N ARG A 469 9.50 20.48 -21.34
CA ARG A 469 10.91 20.35 -21.78
C ARG A 469 11.92 20.90 -20.79
N ARG A 470 11.51 21.76 -19.86
CA ARG A 470 12.36 22.30 -18.80
C ARG A 470 12.48 21.38 -17.60
N MET A 471 11.71 20.28 -17.55
CA MET A 471 11.68 19.40 -16.40
C MET A 471 12.83 18.39 -16.42
N SER A 472 13.48 18.21 -15.28
CA SER A 472 14.48 17.16 -15.02
C SER A 472 13.80 15.88 -14.56
N VAL A 473 13.10 15.19 -15.47
CA VAL A 473 12.44 13.91 -15.19
C VAL A 473 12.92 12.83 -16.17
N PRO A 474 13.05 11.56 -15.73
CA PRO A 474 13.69 10.51 -16.53
C PRO A 474 12.91 10.15 -17.80
N ASP A 475 11.58 10.27 -17.77
CA ASP A 475 10.70 9.91 -18.87
C ASP A 475 9.36 10.67 -18.81
N ARG A 476 8.64 10.66 -19.94
CA ARG A 476 7.25 11.13 -20.08
C ARG A 476 6.99 12.53 -19.49
N ALA A 477 7.90 13.48 -19.75
CA ALA A 477 7.85 14.83 -19.15
C ALA A 477 6.50 15.54 -19.31
N VAL A 478 5.88 15.46 -20.50
CA VAL A 478 4.55 16.04 -20.77
C VAL A 478 3.48 15.40 -19.87
N ASP A 479 3.42 14.06 -19.83
CA ASP A 479 2.42 13.40 -18.99
C ASP A 479 2.66 13.70 -17.50
N ARG A 480 3.92 13.77 -17.05
CA ARG A 480 4.28 14.14 -15.68
C ARG A 480 3.84 15.57 -15.35
N PHE A 481 4.12 16.51 -16.25
CA PHE A 481 3.69 17.90 -16.12
C PHE A 481 2.17 18.00 -15.95
N LEU A 482 1.42 17.28 -16.81
CA LEU A 482 -0.04 17.26 -16.75
C LEU A 482 -0.54 16.73 -15.41
N VAL A 483 -0.01 15.60 -14.94
CA VAL A 483 -0.41 15.00 -13.66
C VAL A 483 -0.11 15.90 -12.48
N LEU A 484 1.12 16.42 -12.39
CA LEU A 484 1.51 17.31 -11.31
C LEU A 484 0.61 18.56 -11.27
N ASN A 485 0.22 19.08 -12.43
CA ASN A 485 -0.53 20.33 -12.48
C ASN A 485 -2.05 20.17 -12.49
N GLY A 486 -2.58 18.94 -12.33
CA GLY A 486 -4.01 18.69 -12.37
C GLY A 486 -4.63 18.93 -13.75
N LEU A 487 -3.84 18.80 -14.82
CA LEU A 487 -4.24 19.05 -16.19
C LEU A 487 -4.55 17.74 -16.94
N VAL A 488 -5.37 17.87 -17.97
CA VAL A 488 -5.69 16.80 -18.92
C VAL A 488 -4.96 17.03 -20.25
N ARG A 489 -4.85 15.98 -21.08
CA ARG A 489 -4.26 16.12 -22.42
C ARG A 489 -5.04 17.13 -23.25
N GLY A 490 -4.32 18.01 -23.95
CA GLY A 490 -4.90 19.10 -24.73
C GLY A 490 -5.28 20.34 -23.91
N ALA A 491 -5.02 20.37 -22.60
CA ALA A 491 -5.23 21.57 -21.78
C ALA A 491 -4.31 22.71 -22.25
N THR A 492 -4.86 23.93 -22.25
CA THR A 492 -4.10 25.16 -22.48
C THR A 492 -3.64 25.76 -21.16
N LEU A 493 -2.43 26.32 -21.14
CA LEU A 493 -1.94 27.05 -19.98
C LEU A 493 -2.64 28.41 -19.90
N LYS A 494 -2.97 28.84 -18.68
CA LYS A 494 -3.55 30.16 -18.44
C LYS A 494 -2.40 31.13 -18.12
N PRO A 495 -2.16 32.18 -18.93
CA PRO A 495 -1.17 33.20 -18.61
C PRO A 495 -1.43 33.79 -17.22
N GLY A 496 -0.37 33.99 -16.43
CA GLY A 496 -0.45 34.46 -15.05
C GLY A 496 -0.76 33.36 -14.01
N GLN A 497 -1.11 32.14 -14.43
CA GLN A 497 -1.28 31.01 -13.50
C GLN A 497 0.05 30.31 -13.22
N SER A 498 0.23 29.86 -11.98
CA SER A 498 1.41 29.12 -11.56
C SER A 498 1.30 27.60 -11.77
N TYR A 499 2.41 27.00 -12.16
CA TYR A 499 2.57 25.58 -12.47
C TYR A 499 3.84 25.02 -11.84
N LYS A 500 3.79 23.74 -11.46
CA LYS A 500 4.92 22.98 -10.92
C LYS A 500 5.80 22.44 -12.05
N LEU A 501 7.10 22.68 -11.95
CA LEU A 501 8.15 21.98 -12.68
C LEU A 501 8.99 21.17 -11.71
N VAL A 502 9.56 20.06 -12.18
CA VAL A 502 10.60 19.32 -11.46
C VAL A 502 11.94 19.72 -12.05
N VAL A 503 12.87 20.21 -11.25
CA VAL A 503 14.20 20.69 -11.70
C VAL A 503 15.29 20.13 -10.77
N GLU A 504 16.55 20.15 -11.21
CA GLU A 504 17.74 19.65 -10.47
C GLU A 504 18.71 20.77 -10.06
#